data_AF-D8GPJ5-F1
#
_entry.id   AF-D8GPJ5-F1
#
_cell.length_a   1.000
_cell.length_b   1.000
_cell.length_c   1.000
_cell.angle_alpha   90.00
_cell.angle_beta   90.00
_cell.angle_gamma   90.00
#
_symmetry.space_group_name_H-M   'P 1'
#
loop_
_entity.id
_entity.type
_entity.pdbx_description
1 polymer ?
#
loop_
_entity_poly.entity_id
_entity_poly.type
_entity_poly.pdbx_seq_one_letter_code
_entity_poly.pdbx_strand_id
1 'polypeptide(L)' 'MPGVLCAKSVLRGSYSELTSVYAKLREWVENEGYKLTNPPYEVYVTDPHQVTIPKDLVTEVYFPVKKK' A
#
# COMPACT_ATOMS: atom_id res chain seq x y z
N MET A 1 0.08 19.53 -6.76
CA MET A 1 -0.08 18.31 -7.58
C MET A 1 -1.57 18.03 -7.71
N PRO A 2 -2.11 17.80 -8.91
CA PRO A 2 -3.50 17.33 -9.04
C PRO A 2 -3.62 16.03 -8.24
N GLY A 3 -4.58 15.96 -7.32
CA GLY A 3 -4.76 14.79 -6.46
C GLY A 3 -5.14 13.58 -7.32
N VAL A 4 -4.28 12.56 -7.36
CA VAL A 4 -4.62 11.26 -7.94
C VAL A 4 -5.36 10.47 -6.87
N LEU A 5 -6.49 9.88 -7.23
CA LEU A 5 -7.22 8.99 -6.33
C LEU A 5 -6.41 7.70 -6.15
N CYS A 6 -6.15 7.32 -4.91
CA CYS A 6 -5.40 6.11 -4.58
C CYS A 6 -6.17 5.28 -3.55
N ALA A 7 -6.18 3.96 -3.75
CA ALA A 7 -6.44 3.03 -2.66
C ALA A 7 -5.17 2.90 -1.81
N LYS A 8 -5.30 2.96 -0.49
CA LYS A 8 -4.18 2.93 0.45
C LYS A 8 -4.36 1.81 1.46
N SER A 9 -3.27 1.12 1.78
CA SER A 9 -3.17 0.28 2.97
C SER A 9 -1.93 0.65 3.79
N VAL A 10 -1.95 0.35 5.08
CA VAL A 10 -0.83 0.57 6.00
C VAL A 10 -0.43 -0.76 6.61
N LEU A 11 0.78 -1.22 6.31
CA LEU A 11 1.40 -2.35 6.95
C LEU A 11 2.17 -1.88 8.18
N ARG A 12 1.84 -2.46 9.34
CA ARG A 12 2.62 -2.33 10.57
C ARG A 12 3.23 -3.69 10.88
N GLY A 13 4.51 -3.88 10.62
CA GLY A 13 5.15 -5.18 10.76
C GLY A 13 6.17 -5.49 9.68
N SER A 14 6.59 -6.76 9.67
CA SER A 14 7.55 -7.31 8.71
C SER A 14 7.09 -7.14 7.26
N TYR A 15 8.05 -6.78 6.39
CA TYR A 15 7.85 -6.68 4.94
C TYR A 15 7.45 -8.01 4.28
N SER A 16 7.61 -9.15 4.96
CA SER A 16 7.10 -10.44 4.50
C SER A 16 5.59 -10.42 4.22
N GLU A 17 4.84 -9.56 4.91
CA GLU A 17 3.39 -9.43 4.75
C GLU A 17 2.98 -8.54 3.57
N LEU A 18 3.93 -7.85 2.91
CA LEU A 18 3.61 -6.93 1.80
C LEU A 18 2.83 -7.65 0.71
N THR A 19 3.24 -8.84 0.28
CA THR A 19 2.53 -9.62 -0.75
C THR A 19 1.06 -9.84 -0.42
N SER A 20 0.74 -10.10 0.86
CA SER A 20 -0.63 -10.25 1.35
C SER A 20 -1.41 -8.93 1.29
N VAL A 21 -0.76 -7.81 1.63
CA VAL A 21 -1.32 -6.46 1.51
C VAL A 21 -1.64 -6.13 0.05
N TYR A 22 -0.72 -6.41 -0.89
CA TYR A 22 -0.94 -6.21 -2.32
C TYR A 22 -2.15 -6.99 -2.84
N ALA A 23 -2.26 -8.26 -2.47
CA ALA A 23 -3.37 -9.12 -2.88
C ALA A 23 -4.72 -8.56 -2.38
N LYS A 24 -4.80 -8.27 -1.07
CA LYS A 24 -6.03 -7.74 -0.45
C LYS A 24 -6.44 -6.38 -1.01
N LEU A 25 -5.46 -5.49 -1.23
CA LEU A 25 -5.75 -4.16 -1.77
C LEU A 25 -6.20 -4.23 -3.22
N ARG A 26 -5.63 -5.14 -4.03
CA ARG A 26 -6.10 -5.40 -5.41
C ARG A 26 -7.53 -5.92 -5.42
N GLU A 27 -7.83 -6.92 -4.59
CA GLU A 27 -9.17 -7.50 -4.47
C GLU A 27 -10.20 -6.43 -4.09
N TRP A 28 -9.87 -5.58 -3.10
CA TRP A 28 -10.73 -4.46 -2.71
C TRP A 28 -10.97 -3.47 -3.86
N VAL A 29 -9.91 -3.09 -4.60
CA VAL A 29 -10.01 -2.20 -5.77
C VAL A 29 -10.98 -2.77 -6.81
N GLU A 30 -10.90 -4.06 -7.09
CA GLU A 30 -11.78 -4.71 -8.07
C GLU A 30 -13.23 -4.77 -7.60
N ASN A 31 -13.45 -5.18 -6.34
CA ASN A 31 -14.77 -5.33 -5.72
C ASN A 31 -15.52 -4.00 -5.61
N GLU A 32 -14.81 -2.91 -5.31
CA GLU A 32 -15.39 -1.56 -5.21
C GLU A 32 -15.60 -0.90 -6.59
N GLY A 33 -15.33 -1.61 -7.68
CA GLY A 33 -15.56 -1.09 -9.03
C GLY A 33 -14.53 -0.04 -9.46
N TYR A 34 -13.30 -0.13 -8.96
CA TYR A 34 -12.18 0.69 -9.42
C TYR A 34 -11.27 -0.10 -10.37
N LYS A 35 -10.44 0.63 -11.12
CA LYS A 35 -9.38 0.09 -11.96
C LYS A 35 -8.07 0.80 -11.69
N LEU A 36 -6.97 0.06 -11.72
CA LEU A 36 -5.63 0.64 -11.56
C LEU A 36 -5.32 1.57 -12.74
N THR A 37 -4.69 2.70 -12.43
CA THR A 37 -4.29 3.71 -13.43
C THR A 37 -2.80 3.71 -13.67
N ASN A 38 -2.01 3.40 -12.65
CA ASN A 38 -0.55 3.40 -12.65
C ASN A 38 -0.04 2.25 -11.78
N PRO A 39 1.26 1.92 -11.86
CA PRO A 39 1.88 0.98 -10.95
C PRO A 39 1.70 1.40 -9.48
N PRO A 40 1.51 0.43 -8.58
CA PRO A 40 1.50 0.70 -7.15
C PRO A 40 2.89 1.14 -6.66
N TYR A 41 2.92 1.88 -5.56
CA TYR A 41 4.16 2.33 -4.93
C TYR A 41 4.07 2.24 -3.40
N GLU A 42 5.23 2.19 -2.76
CA GLU A 42 5.37 2.03 -1.32
C GLU A 42 6.07 3.25 -0.71
N VAL A 43 5.62 3.64 0.48
CA VAL A 43 6.26 4.68 1.30
C VAL A 43 6.68 4.04 2.62
N TYR A 44 7.98 3.90 2.83
CA TYR A 44 8.56 3.43 4.07
C TYR A 44 8.63 4.61 5.05
N VAL A 45 7.66 4.67 5.96
CA VAL A 45 7.48 5.80 6.89
C VAL A 45 8.55 5.76 7.99
N THR A 46 8.92 4.57 8.42
CA THR A 46 9.97 4.35 9.42
C THR A 46 11.24 3.87 8.77
N ASP A 47 12.39 4.40 9.21
CA ASP A 47 13.70 3.97 8.73
C ASP A 47 14.01 2.54 9.20
N PRO A 48 14.11 1.55 8.30
CA PRO A 48 14.41 0.17 8.68
C PRO A 48 15.78 0.00 9.36
N HIS A 49 16.70 0.96 9.21
CA HIS A 49 18.00 0.95 9.88
C HIS A 49 17.95 1.47 11.32
N GLN A 50 16.88 2.19 11.69
CA GLN A 50 16.69 2.70 13.06
C GLN A 50 15.77 1.81 13.90
N VAL A 51 15.01 0.93 13.25
CA VAL A 51 13.99 0.11 13.92
C VAL A 51 14.52 -1.29 14.19
N THR A 52 14.69 -1.63 15.47
CA THR A 52 15.19 -2.95 15.90
C THR A 52 14.07 -4.00 16.01
N ILE A 53 12.81 -3.56 16.10
CA ILE A 53 11.64 -4.42 16.29
C ILE A 53 10.80 -4.40 15.01
N PRO A 54 10.64 -5.54 14.31
CA PRO A 54 9.88 -5.59 13.04
C PRO A 54 8.46 -5.06 13.12
N LYS A 55 7.83 -5.07 14.31
CA LYS A 55 6.47 -4.57 14.56
C LYS A 55 6.36 -3.04 14.44
N ASP A 56 7.46 -2.33 14.60
CA ASP A 56 7.50 -0.87 14.53
C ASP A 56 7.78 -0.38 13.10
N LEU A 57 8.04 -1.29 12.15
CA LEU A 57 8.14 -0.96 10.74
C LEU A 57 6.77 -0.56 10.20
N VAL A 58 6.67 0.64 9.64
CA VAL A 58 5.45 1.16 9.01
C VAL A 58 5.71 1.39 7.53
N THR A 59 4.96 0.68 6.69
CA THR A 59 4.98 0.86 5.23
C THR A 59 3.57 1.16 4.74
N GLU A 60 3.45 2.20 3.94
CA GLU A 60 2.20 2.56 3.29
C GLU A 60 2.24 2.10 1.83
N VAL A 61 1.21 1.40 1.40
CA VAL A 61 1.08 0.88 0.04
C VAL A 61 -0.02 1.65 -0.67
N TYR A 62 0.31 2.20 -1.84
CA TYR A 62 -0.58 3.07 -2.62
C TYR A 62 -0.83 2.50 -4.00
N PHE A 63 -2.11 2.38 -4.35
CA PHE A 63 -2.59 1.90 -5.63
C PHE A 63 -3.33 3.04 -6.33
N PRO A 64 -2.73 3.69 -7.34
CA PRO A 64 -3.42 4.72 -8.11
C PRO A 64 -4.63 4.12 -8.85
N VAL A 65 -5.83 4.66 -8.61
CA VAL A 65 -7.09 4.13 -9.13
C VAL A 65 -7.95 5.18 -9.80
N LYS A 66 -8.84 4.72 -10.67
CA LYS A 66 -9.96 5.51 -11.21
C LYS A 66 -11.23 4.68 -11.11
N LYS A 67 -12.38 5.33 -10.93
CA LYS A 67 -13.68 4.64 -10.98
C LYS A 67 -13.84 3.99 -12.36
N LYS A 68 -14.39 2.77 -12.38
CA LYS A 68 -14.61 2.07 -13.65
C LYS A 68 -15.51 2.87 -14.58
#